data_AF-A0A4Q7LWW7-F1
#
_entry.id   AF-A0A4Q7LWW7-F1
#
_cell.length_a   1.000
_cell.length_b   1.000
_cell.length_c   1.000
_cell.angle_alpha   90.00
_cell.angle_beta   90.00
_cell.angle_gamma   90.00
#
_symmetry.space_group_name_H-M   'P 1'
#
loop_
_entity.id
_entity.type
_entity.pdbx_description
1 polymer ?
#
loop_
_entity_poly.entity_id
_entity_poly.type
_entity_poly.pdbx_seq_one_letter_code
_entity_poly.pdbx_strand_id
1 'polypeptide(L)'
;MTPMTEPLTRTLWAALGALGLTLAVAVSVALGDSAPLAAAAIAAAALVGIAAAVVASRTAVTAAPRHELAVGARSRAHRESLSHQAEPAHPLTAGRPLSRAPGAASPAA
;
A
#
# COMPACT_ATOMS: atom_id res chain seq x y z
N MET A 1 11.38 14.59 1.09
CA MET A 1 12.69 14.15 1.62
C MET A 1 12.47 12.81 2.30
N THR A 2 12.36 11.73 1.52
CA THR A 2 12.21 10.37 2.05
C THR A 2 13.56 9.93 2.62
N PRO A 3 13.60 9.33 3.82
CA PRO A 3 14.87 8.98 4.43
C PRO A 3 15.57 7.91 3.56
N MET A 4 16.83 8.17 3.19
CA MET A 4 17.70 7.25 2.44
C MET A 4 18.00 5.92 3.16
N THR A 5 17.31 5.60 4.25
CA THR A 5 17.59 4.47 5.14
C THR A 5 16.91 3.17 4.71
N GLU A 6 15.83 3.24 3.94
CA GLU A 6 15.07 2.07 3.50
C GLU A 6 15.81 1.10 2.56
N PRO A 7 16.62 1.54 1.57
CA PRO A 7 17.40 0.61 0.76
C PRO A 7 18.54 -0.05 1.56
N LEU A 8 19.15 0.67 2.51
CA LEU A 8 20.25 0.18 3.34
C LEU A 8 19.82 -0.90 4.33
N THR A 9 18.63 -0.76 4.92
CA THR A 9 18.10 -1.78 5.84
C THR A 9 17.76 -3.07 5.10
N ARG A 10 17.17 -3.01 3.91
CA ARG A 10 16.90 -4.22 3.09
C ARG A 10 18.17 -4.95 2.69
N THR A 11 19.23 -4.24 2.28
CA THR A 11 20.52 -4.88 1.95
C THR A 11 21.20 -5.48 3.18
N LEU A 12 21.11 -4.84 4.34
CA LEU A 12 21.61 -5.41 5.61
C LEU A 12 20.90 -6.71 5.99
N TRP A 13 19.56 -6.75 5.92
CA TRP A 13 18.79 -7.96 6.21
C TRP A 13 19.09 -9.09 5.21
N ALA A 14 19.23 -8.75 3.92
CA ALA A 14 19.62 -9.73 2.90
C ALA A 14 21.03 -10.28 3.14
N ALA A 15 21.98 -9.43 3.51
CA ALA A 15 23.35 -9.83 3.82
C ALA A 15 23.43 -10.72 5.08
N LEU A 16 22.69 -10.38 6.14
CA LEU A 16 22.58 -11.20 7.35
C LEU A 16 21.97 -12.58 7.06
N GLY A 17 20.91 -12.63 6.25
CA GLY A 17 20.29 -13.89 5.83
C GLY A 17 21.24 -14.76 5.02
N ALA A 18 21.97 -14.16 4.07
CA ALA A 18 22.96 -14.86 3.24
C ALA A 18 24.13 -15.40 4.08
N LEU A 19 24.60 -14.62 5.07
CA LEU A 19 25.69 -15.01 5.96
C LEU A 19 25.27 -16.15 6.90
N GLY A 20 24.05 -16.10 7.44
CA GLY A 20 23.48 -17.18 8.25
C GLY A 20 23.34 -18.49 7.46
N LEU A 21 22.89 -18.41 6.21
CA LEU A 21 22.79 -19.56 5.31
C LEU A 21 24.15 -20.19 5.03
N THR A 22 25.15 -19.37 4.69
CA THR A 22 26.50 -19.85 4.38
C THR A 22 27.15 -20.50 5.60
N LEU A 23 26.96 -19.93 6.79
CA LEU A 23 27.44 -20.54 8.03
C LEU A 23 26.78 -21.91 8.29
N ALA A 24 25.46 -22.01 8.15
CA ALA A 24 24.74 -23.27 8.37
C ALA A 24 25.17 -24.38 7.39
N VAL A 25 25.42 -24.03 6.12
CA VAL A 25 25.95 -24.96 5.12
C VAL A 25 27.38 -25.37 5.46
N ALA A 26 28.26 -24.43 5.82
CA ALA A 26 29.63 -24.71 6.19
C ALA A 26 29.72 -25.65 7.41
N VAL A 27 28.89 -25.42 8.43
CA VAL A 27 28.81 -26.27 9.62
C VAL A 27 28.27 -27.66 9.25
N SER A 28 27.22 -27.75 8.43
CA SER A 28 26.68 -29.04 7.97
C SER A 28 27.71 -29.86 7.19
N VAL A 29 28.50 -29.23 6.33
CA VAL A 29 29.58 -29.89 5.57
C VAL A 29 30.70 -30.34 6.51
N ALA A 30 31.09 -29.51 7.48
CA ALA A 30 32.14 -29.86 8.44
C ALA A 30 31.77 -31.03 9.37
N LEU A 31 30.48 -31.18 9.71
CA LEU A 31 29.99 -32.27 10.57
C LEU A 31 29.52 -33.52 9.80
N GLY A 32 29.43 -33.48 8.47
CA GLY A 32 28.77 -34.52 7.66
C GLY A 32 29.25 -35.96 7.91
N ASP A 33 30.55 -36.16 8.07
CA ASP A 33 31.13 -37.49 8.28
C ASP A 33 31.23 -37.89 9.77
N SER A 34 31.21 -36.92 10.69
CA SER A 34 31.43 -37.18 12.13
C SER A 34 30.13 -37.24 12.93
N ALA A 35 29.08 -36.56 12.48
CA ALA A 35 27.79 -36.49 13.16
C ALA A 35 26.64 -36.23 12.17
N PRO A 36 26.20 -37.26 11.41
CA PRO A 36 25.19 -37.10 10.36
C PRO A 36 23.84 -36.61 10.88
N LEU A 37 23.46 -37.00 12.11
CA LEU A 37 22.23 -36.52 12.75
C LEU A 37 22.29 -35.01 13.06
N ALA A 38 23.46 -34.51 13.49
CA ALA A 38 23.66 -33.10 13.79
C ALA A 38 23.64 -32.26 12.50
N ALA A 39 24.28 -32.74 11.44
CA ALA A 39 24.24 -32.10 10.12
C ALA A 39 22.81 -32.01 9.58
N ALA A 40 22.02 -33.08 9.69
CA ALA A 40 20.61 -33.10 9.29
C ALA A 40 19.75 -32.10 10.10
N ALA A 41 19.97 -32.03 11.43
CA ALA A 41 19.25 -31.08 12.29
C ALA A 41 19.57 -29.62 11.95
N ILE A 42 20.83 -29.30 11.66
CA ILE A 42 21.27 -27.95 11.28
C ILE A 42 20.68 -27.55 9.93
N ALA A 43 20.71 -28.46 8.94
CA ALA A 43 20.10 -28.23 7.64
C ALA A 43 18.58 -27.99 7.74
N ALA A 44 17.88 -28.78 8.55
CA ALA A 44 16.45 -28.60 8.80
C ALA A 44 16.15 -27.26 9.49
N ALA A 45 16.93 -26.88 10.51
CA ALA A 45 16.78 -25.60 11.19
C ALA A 45 17.00 -24.41 10.25
N ALA A 46 18.00 -24.50 9.36
CA ALA A 46 18.25 -23.48 8.35
C ALA A 46 17.07 -23.33 7.38
N LEU A 47 16.52 -24.43 6.87
CA LEU A 47 15.36 -24.41 5.97
C LEU A 47 14.13 -23.79 6.63
N VAL A 48 13.85 -24.12 7.89
CA VAL A 48 12.75 -23.52 8.67
C VAL A 48 12.99 -22.02 8.86
N GLY A 49 14.22 -21.61 9.19
CA GLY A 49 14.59 -20.20 9.33
C GLY A 49 14.39 -19.39 8.03
N ILE A 50 14.77 -19.96 6.89
CA ILE A 50 14.55 -19.34 5.57
C ILE A 50 13.06 -19.21 5.29
N ALA A 51 12.28 -20.27 5.51
CA ALA A 51 10.83 -20.24 5.29
C ALA A 51 10.16 -19.17 6.17
N ALA A 52 10.53 -19.09 7.45
CA ALA A 52 10.02 -18.08 8.38
C ALA A 52 10.40 -16.65 7.93
N ALA A 53 11.63 -16.42 7.48
CA ALA A 53 12.06 -15.13 6.95
C ALA A 53 11.29 -14.71 5.68
N VAL A 54 11.03 -15.66 4.77
CA VAL A 54 10.21 -15.42 3.57
C VAL A 54 8.77 -15.06 3.94
N VAL A 55 8.17 -15.76 4.89
CA VAL A 55 6.81 -15.44 5.37
C VAL A 55 6.78 -14.07 6.05
N ALA A 56 7.72 -13.80 6.96
CA ALA A 56 7.81 -12.53 7.67
C ALA A 56 8.00 -11.33 6.72
N SER A 57 8.89 -11.45 5.74
CA SER A 57 9.11 -10.41 4.73
C SER A 57 7.88 -10.15 3.86
N ARG A 58 7.15 -11.19 3.45
CA ARG A 58 5.87 -11.03 2.75
C ARG A 58 4.84 -10.30 3.59
N THR A 59 4.70 -10.66 4.87
CA THR A 59 3.74 -9.99 5.77
C THR A 59 4.11 -8.53 6.03
N ALA A 60 5.40 -8.20 6.10
CA ALA A 60 5.87 -6.83 6.25
C ALA A 60 5.54 -5.97 5.01
N VAL A 61 5.65 -6.53 3.80
CA VAL A 61 5.27 -5.83 2.56
C VAL A 61 3.76 -5.60 2.47
N THR A 62 2.93 -6.53 2.94
CA THR A 62 1.46 -6.35 2.96
C THR A 62 0.97 -5.41 4.06
N ALA A 63 1.74 -5.25 5.14
CA ALA A 63 1.42 -4.35 6.25
C ALA A 63 1.81 -2.89 5.95
N ALA A 64 2.58 -2.63 4.90
CA ALA A 64 2.82 -1.27 4.43
C ALA A 64 1.46 -0.66 4.04
N PRO A 65 0.98 0.40 4.72
CA PRO A 65 -0.26 1.04 4.37
C PRO A 65 -0.11 1.48 2.92
N ARG A 66 -0.94 0.91 2.03
CA ARG A 66 -1.04 1.39 0.65
C ARG A 66 -1.31 2.88 0.77
N HIS A 67 -0.30 3.68 0.42
CA HIS A 67 -0.49 5.11 0.23
C HIS A 67 -1.41 5.19 -0.99
N GLU A 68 -2.72 5.16 -0.76
CA GLU A 68 -3.69 5.50 -1.78
C GLU A 68 -3.26 6.87 -2.27
N LEU A 69 -2.79 6.92 -3.51
CA LEU A 69 -2.51 8.15 -4.19
C LEU A 69 -3.85 8.90 -4.25
N ALA A 70 -4.04 9.79 -3.29
CA ALA A 70 -5.25 10.60 -3.11
C ALA A 70 -5.35 11.69 -4.20
N VAL A 71 -5.02 11.35 -5.44
CA VAL A 71 -5.12 12.22 -6.60
C VAL A 71 -6.60 12.51 -6.80
N GLY A 72 -6.96 13.78 -6.68
CA GLY A 72 -8.35 14.22 -6.79
C GLY A 72 -9.21 13.99 -5.55
N ALA A 73 -8.65 13.57 -4.40
CA ALA A 73 -9.43 13.47 -3.15
C ALA A 73 -10.05 14.82 -2.74
N ARG A 74 -9.29 15.92 -2.89
CA ARG A 74 -9.81 17.27 -2.69
C ARG A 74 -10.92 17.64 -3.68
N SER A 75 -10.80 17.22 -4.94
CA SER A 75 -11.83 17.45 -5.96
C SER A 75 -13.10 16.64 -5.69
N ARG A 76 -12.96 15.39 -5.23
CA ARG A 76 -14.08 14.54 -4.82
C ARG A 76 -14.80 15.12 -3.60
N ALA A 77 -14.06 15.46 -2.55
CA ALA A 77 -14.60 16.10 -1.35
C ALA A 77 -15.30 17.45 -1.67
N HIS A 78 -14.75 18.22 -2.60
CA HIS A 78 -15.38 19.46 -3.05
C HIS A 78 -16.68 19.20 -3.81
N ARG A 79 -16.72 18.20 -4.72
CA ARG A 79 -17.96 17.81 -5.42
C ARG A 79 -19.02 17.29 -4.47
N GLU A 80 -18.65 16.46 -3.49
CA GLU A 80 -19.56 16.00 -2.44
C GLU A 80 -20.12 17.18 -1.64
N SER A 81 -19.26 18.12 -1.23
CA SER A 81 -19.69 19.34 -0.55
C SER A 81 -20.69 20.15 -1.37
N LEU A 82 -20.51 20.26 -2.69
CA LEU A 82 -21.45 20.97 -3.57
C LEU A 82 -22.74 20.18 -3.78
N SER A 83 -22.70 18.85 -3.80
CA SER A 83 -23.89 18.00 -3.99
C SER A 83 -24.91 18.08 -2.84
N HIS A 84 -24.46 18.50 -1.65
CA HIS A 84 -25.33 18.74 -0.50
C HIS A 84 -25.88 20.18 -0.44
N GLN A 85 -25.46 21.07 -1.33
CA GLN A 85 -25.99 22.43 -1.40
C GLN A 85 -27.29 22.42 -2.21
N ALA A 86 -28.32 23.12 -1.69
CA ALA A 86 -29.57 23.28 -2.40
C ALA A 86 -29.33 24.01 -3.73
N GLU A 87 -29.94 23.51 -4.80
CA GLU A 87 -29.84 24.13 -6.12
C GLU A 87 -30.39 25.57 -6.08
N PRO A 88 -29.69 26.57 -6.66
CA PRO A 88 -30.14 27.96 -6.60
C PRO A 88 -31.50 28.14 -7.29
N ALA A 89 -32.54 28.45 -6.50
CA ALA A 89 -33.92 28.54 -6.96
C ALA A 89 -34.26 29.80 -7.80
N HIS A 90 -33.28 30.67 -8.05
CA HIS A 90 -33.53 31.94 -8.74
C HIS A 90 -33.82 31.72 -10.24
N PRO A 91 -34.79 32.44 -10.84
CA PRO A 91 -35.10 32.32 -12.27
C PRO A 91 -33.95 32.76 -13.18
N LEU A 92 -33.03 33.60 -12.68
CA LEU A 92 -31.86 34.09 -13.41
C LEU A 92 -30.54 33.39 -13.01
N THR A 93 -30.59 32.18 -12.44
CA THR A 93 -29.36 31.43 -12.12
C THR A 93 -28.56 31.18 -13.41
N ALA A 94 -27.29 31.60 -13.41
CA ALA A 94 -26.41 31.44 -14.57
C ALA A 94 -26.30 29.96 -15.00
N GLY A 95 -26.44 29.70 -16.29
CA GLY A 95 -26.43 28.34 -16.85
C GLY A 95 -27.79 27.62 -16.83
N ARG A 96 -28.83 28.17 -16.19
CA ARG A 96 -30.19 27.64 -16.30
C ARG A 96 -30.80 28.05 -17.64
N PRO A 97 -31.38 27.12 -18.43
CA PRO A 97 -32.07 27.50 -19.65
C PRO A 97 -33.29 28.37 -19.29
N LEU A 98 -33.28 29.62 -19.75
CA LEU A 98 -34.43 30.51 -19.62
C LEU A 98 -35.54 30.00 -20.53
N SER A 99 -36.75 29.87 -19.98
CA SER A 99 -37.94 29.60 -20.80
C SER A 99 -38.10 30.77 -21.78
N ARG A 100 -38.02 30.48 -23.08
CA ARG A 100 -38.27 31.46 -24.15
C ARG A 100 -39.76 31.67 -24.43
N ALA A 101 -40.64 30.99 -23.68
CA ALA A 101 -42.07 31.16 -23.86
C ALA A 101 -42.48 32.55 -23.35
N PRO A 102 -43.16 33.38 -24.16
CA PRO A 102 -43.69 34.65 -23.69
C PRO A 102 -44.66 34.36 -22.53
N GLY A 103 -44.34 34.88 -21.35
CA GLY A 103 -45.24 34.82 -20.21
C GLY A 103 -46.54 35.55 -20.57
N ALA A 104 -47.66 34.83 -20.57
CA ALA A 104 -48.96 35.47 -20.73
C ALA A 104 -49.11 36.56 -19.67
N ALA A 105 -49.36 37.80 -20.11
CA ALA A 105 -49.60 38.93 -19.22
C ALA A 105 -50.76 38.58 -18.28
N SER A 106 -50.53 38.63 -16.97
CA SER A 106 -51.60 38.51 -15.99
C SER A 106 -52.52 39.73 -16.14
N PRO A 107 -53.83 39.56 -16.35
CA PRO A 107 -54.74 40.69 -16.40
C PRO A 107 -54.77 41.35 -15.02
N ALA A 108 -54.55 42.67 -15.00
CA ALA A 108 -54.81 43.47 -13.80
C ALA A 108 -56.33 43.53 -13.59
N ALA A 109 -56.77 43.18 -12.39
CA ALA A 109 -58.15 43.33 -11.91
C ALA A 109 -58.29 44.64 -11.13
#